data_AF-H8GS03-F1
#
_entry.id   AF-H8GS03-F1
#
_cell.length_a   1.000
_cell.length_b   1.000
_cell.length_c   1.000
_cell.angle_alpha   90.00
_cell.angle_beta   90.00
_cell.angle_gamma   90.00
#
_symmetry.space_group_name_H-M   'P 1'
#
loop_
_entity.id
_entity.type
_entity.pdbx_description
1 polymer ?
#
loop_
_entity_poly.entity_id
_entity_poly.type
_entity_poly.pdbx_seq_one_letter_code
_entity_poly.pdbx_strand_id
1 'polypeptide(L)'
;MPKLEDTTAKNVIDGAYGRRDPVTTYQTLDLSVKDGKFAAGDGVVRAFDGGDACVADWLAAPTDYGKGSRLGSVTLSGQADQLYFQAVDARDSFKNLSVKDALGADYAGKRLADGELRVDIAVRGLPSEKARDAYLVRLKAPDGKMVAPARRSYVSDFKQDGGTWSGTLVYYFKPLEAGLGASDKVEMLVRTEADTSCAYSVSLNLGSFN
;
A
#
# COMPACT_ATOMS: atom_id res chain seq x y z
N MET A 1 11.10 -1.32 -4.93
CA MET A 1 11.06 -2.78 -5.09
C MET A 1 11.91 -3.17 -6.28
N PRO A 2 13.14 -3.63 -6.07
CA PRO A 2 13.98 -4.14 -7.13
C PRO A 2 13.32 -5.34 -7.81
N LYS A 3 13.80 -5.69 -9.00
CA LYS A 3 13.56 -7.01 -9.56
C LYS A 3 13.95 -8.06 -8.52
N LEU A 4 13.14 -9.12 -8.43
CA LEU A 4 13.43 -10.22 -7.52
C LEU A 4 14.68 -10.99 -7.99
N GLU A 5 15.77 -10.85 -7.24
CA GLU A 5 17.05 -11.53 -7.48
C GLU A 5 17.16 -12.85 -6.69
N ASP A 6 18.06 -13.75 -7.10
CA ASP A 6 18.29 -15.07 -6.50
C ASP A 6 18.39 -15.05 -4.97
N THR A 7 19.14 -14.08 -4.41
CA THR A 7 19.35 -13.98 -2.96
C THR A 7 18.07 -13.60 -2.23
N THR A 8 17.33 -12.60 -2.75
CA THR A 8 16.04 -12.19 -2.16
C THR A 8 15.02 -13.31 -2.29
N ALA A 9 14.92 -13.94 -3.46
CA ALA A 9 14.04 -15.08 -3.69
C ALA A 9 14.31 -16.23 -2.72
N LYS A 10 15.59 -16.59 -2.55
CA LYS A 10 16.01 -17.60 -1.59
C LYS A 10 15.59 -17.24 -0.17
N ASN A 11 15.80 -16.00 0.26
CA ASN A 11 15.48 -15.57 1.61
C ASN A 11 13.97 -15.61 1.88
N VAL A 12 13.15 -15.19 0.91
CA VAL A 12 11.68 -15.27 1.00
C VAL A 12 11.21 -16.72 1.09
N ILE A 13 11.70 -17.59 0.19
CA ILE A 13 11.34 -19.02 0.18
C ILE A 13 11.77 -19.67 1.49
N ASP A 14 13.02 -19.55 1.90
CA ASP A 14 13.50 -20.20 3.11
C ASP A 14 12.75 -19.70 4.37
N GLY A 15 12.35 -18.43 4.40
CA GLY A 15 11.49 -17.87 5.45
C GLY A 15 10.11 -18.52 5.47
N ALA A 16 9.46 -18.65 4.31
CA ALA A 16 8.16 -19.33 4.20
C ALA A 16 8.22 -20.82 4.61
N TYR A 17 9.34 -21.49 4.33
CA TYR A 17 9.57 -22.89 4.70
C TYR A 17 10.07 -23.08 6.15
N GLY A 18 10.24 -22.00 6.93
CA GLY A 18 10.72 -22.05 8.31
C GLY A 18 12.20 -22.47 8.45
N ARG A 19 12.98 -22.36 7.37
CA ARG A 19 14.43 -22.66 7.37
C ARG A 19 15.28 -21.49 7.87
N ARG A 20 14.65 -20.32 8.02
CA ARG A 20 15.20 -19.08 8.57
C ARG A 20 14.07 -18.19 9.07
N ASP A 21 14.42 -17.08 9.72
CA ASP A 21 13.47 -16.04 10.07
C ASP A 21 12.79 -15.45 8.82
N PRO A 22 11.47 -15.24 8.84
CA PRO A 22 10.74 -14.59 7.74
C PRO A 22 11.30 -13.20 7.44
N VAL A 23 11.44 -12.89 6.16
CA VAL A 23 11.76 -11.54 5.71
C VAL A 23 10.48 -10.74 5.48
N THR A 24 10.49 -9.46 5.82
CA THR A 24 9.37 -8.56 5.55
C THR A 24 9.25 -8.31 4.04
N THR A 25 8.09 -8.63 3.46
CA THR A 25 7.78 -8.48 2.03
C THR A 25 6.76 -7.38 1.73
N TYR A 26 6.21 -6.77 2.76
CA TYR A 26 5.26 -5.67 2.67
C TYR A 26 5.43 -4.70 3.83
N GLN A 27 4.93 -3.47 3.67
CA GLN A 27 4.76 -2.51 4.75
C GLN A 27 3.27 -2.26 4.94
N THR A 28 2.75 -2.27 6.17
CA THR A 28 1.40 -1.77 6.47
C THR A 28 1.47 -0.65 7.49
N LEU A 29 0.79 0.45 7.20
CA LEU A 29 0.56 1.56 8.11
C LEU A 29 -0.91 1.53 8.54
N ASP A 30 -1.15 1.36 9.84
CA ASP A 30 -2.48 1.51 10.44
C ASP A 30 -2.77 2.99 10.67
N LEU A 31 -3.72 3.53 9.90
CA LEU A 31 -4.14 4.93 9.96
C LEU A 31 -5.41 5.11 10.78
N SER A 32 -5.84 4.08 11.52
CA SER A 32 -6.88 4.24 12.53
C SER A 32 -6.43 5.22 13.61
N VAL A 33 -7.40 5.94 14.17
CA VAL A 33 -7.15 6.89 15.26
C VAL A 33 -7.53 6.24 16.58
N LYS A 34 -6.59 6.27 17.52
CA LYS A 34 -6.78 5.82 18.90
C LYS A 34 -6.22 6.89 19.84
N ASP A 35 -6.98 7.24 20.86
CA ASP A 35 -6.58 8.23 21.87
C ASP A 35 -6.13 9.57 21.24
N GLY A 36 -6.82 10.00 20.17
CA GLY A 36 -6.55 11.25 19.44
C GLY A 36 -5.30 11.22 18.56
N LYS A 37 -4.71 10.05 18.29
CA LYS A 37 -3.49 9.87 17.49
C LYS A 37 -3.65 8.75 16.47
N PHE A 38 -2.91 8.83 15.36
CA PHE A 38 -2.81 7.73 14.40
C PHE A 38 -2.04 6.55 15.01
N ALA A 39 -2.53 5.33 14.80
CA ALA A 39 -1.91 4.11 15.31
C ALA A 39 -0.49 3.89 14.77
N ALA A 40 -0.23 4.28 13.51
CA ALA A 40 1.10 4.24 12.89
C ALA A 40 2.08 5.32 13.39
N GLY A 41 1.66 6.20 14.30
CA GLY A 41 2.53 7.17 14.98
C GLY A 41 2.30 8.63 14.58
N ASP A 42 2.90 9.52 15.37
CA ASP A 42 2.78 10.97 15.18
C ASP A 42 3.42 11.41 13.85
N GLY A 43 2.74 12.29 13.11
CA GLY A 43 3.22 12.84 11.83
C GLY A 43 3.16 11.87 10.64
N VAL A 44 2.62 10.66 10.81
CA VAL A 44 2.46 9.69 9.71
C VAL A 44 1.51 10.22 8.63
N VAL A 45 0.42 10.88 9.04
CA VAL A 45 -0.48 11.64 8.17
C VAL A 45 -0.31 13.13 8.44
N ARG A 46 -0.14 13.92 7.38
CA ARG A 46 -0.05 15.39 7.43
C ARG A 46 -0.99 16.00 6.40
N ALA A 47 -1.41 17.25 6.62
CA ALA A 47 -2.07 18.02 5.58
C ALA A 47 -1.03 18.36 4.50
N PHE A 48 -1.30 17.98 3.25
CA PHE A 48 -0.56 18.44 2.09
C PHE A 48 -1.15 19.74 1.54
N ASP A 49 -2.48 19.83 1.55
CA ASP A 49 -3.26 21.02 1.17
C ASP A 49 -4.52 21.12 2.05
N GLY A 50 -5.10 22.31 2.14
CA GLY A 50 -6.28 22.62 2.99
C GLY A 50 -5.96 22.98 4.45
N GLY A 51 -4.69 22.83 4.87
CA GLY A 51 -4.20 23.25 6.20
C GLY A 51 -4.42 22.23 7.32
N ASP A 52 -3.85 22.51 8.49
CA ASP A 52 -3.78 21.57 9.62
C ASP A 52 -5.16 21.12 10.15
N ALA A 53 -6.20 21.93 9.93
CA ALA A 53 -7.58 21.61 10.28
C ALA A 53 -8.06 20.29 9.64
N CYS A 54 -7.58 19.95 8.43
CA CYS A 54 -7.94 18.70 7.77
C CYS A 54 -7.55 17.45 8.59
N VAL A 55 -6.39 17.48 9.23
CA VAL A 55 -5.90 16.39 10.08
C VAL A 55 -6.48 16.49 11.49
N ALA A 56 -6.60 17.70 12.05
CA ALA A 56 -7.21 17.90 13.36
C ALA A 56 -8.65 17.39 13.42
N ASP A 57 -9.46 17.68 12.40
CA ASP A 57 -10.84 17.19 12.29
C ASP A 57 -10.90 15.66 12.21
N TRP A 58 -9.94 15.04 11.50
CA TRP A 58 -9.84 13.58 11.44
C TRP A 58 -9.55 13.00 12.82
N LEU A 59 -8.54 13.53 13.51
CA LEU A 59 -8.13 13.03 14.82
C LEU A 59 -9.23 13.19 15.88
N ALA A 60 -9.99 14.30 15.81
CA ALA A 60 -11.08 14.57 16.74
C ALA A 60 -12.32 13.70 16.49
N ALA A 61 -12.64 13.39 15.23
CA ALA A 61 -13.83 12.64 14.85
C ALA A 61 -13.53 11.61 13.75
N PRO A 62 -12.80 10.52 14.07
CA PRO A 62 -12.25 9.59 13.07
C PRO A 62 -13.29 8.73 12.36
N THR A 63 -14.50 8.67 12.90
CA THR A 63 -15.65 7.96 12.31
C THR A 63 -16.72 8.92 11.78
N ASP A 64 -16.47 10.23 11.81
CA ASP A 64 -17.32 11.22 11.15
C ASP A 64 -16.87 11.38 9.68
N TYR A 65 -17.77 10.97 8.79
CA TYR A 65 -17.57 10.98 7.35
C TYR A 65 -18.34 12.11 6.65
N GLY A 66 -18.91 13.05 7.41
CA GLY A 66 -19.66 14.19 6.87
C GLY A 66 -18.84 15.12 5.98
N LYS A 67 -17.50 15.10 6.12
CA LYS A 67 -16.54 15.83 5.27
C LYS A 67 -15.76 14.93 4.30
N GLY A 68 -16.23 13.70 4.10
CA GLY A 68 -15.58 12.70 3.26
C GLY A 68 -15.08 11.48 4.02
N SER A 69 -14.79 10.45 3.25
CA SER A 69 -14.22 9.20 3.73
C SER A 69 -12.80 9.37 4.31
N ARG A 70 -12.38 8.38 5.11
CA ARG A 70 -11.08 8.33 5.79
C ARG A 70 -10.30 7.09 5.34
N LEU A 71 -8.97 7.19 5.33
CA LEU A 71 -8.11 6.04 5.08
C LEU A 71 -7.99 5.23 6.37
N GLY A 72 -8.26 3.93 6.32
CA GLY A 72 -8.07 3.03 7.46
C GLY A 72 -6.65 2.52 7.57
N SER A 73 -6.04 2.13 6.45
CA SER A 73 -4.66 1.65 6.39
C SER A 73 -4.09 1.79 4.99
N VAL A 74 -2.76 1.72 4.90
CA VAL A 74 -2.02 1.72 3.64
C VAL A 74 -1.04 0.56 3.67
N THR A 75 -1.10 -0.32 2.67
CA THR A 75 -0.18 -1.44 2.50
C THR A 75 0.62 -1.29 1.22
N LEU A 76 1.93 -1.46 1.31
CA LEU A 76 2.88 -1.46 0.19
C LEU A 76 3.43 -2.85 -0.03
N SER A 77 3.45 -3.33 -1.26
CA SER A 77 4.07 -4.62 -1.59
C SER A 77 4.67 -4.66 -2.99
N GLY A 78 5.60 -5.61 -3.17
CA GLY A 78 6.29 -5.88 -4.44
C GLY A 78 6.22 -7.36 -4.83
N GLN A 79 7.11 -7.77 -5.72
CA GLN A 79 7.17 -9.15 -6.20
C GLN A 79 7.48 -10.17 -5.09
N ALA A 80 8.26 -9.78 -4.06
CA ALA A 80 8.62 -10.66 -2.96
C ALA A 80 7.39 -11.10 -2.15
N ASP A 81 6.38 -10.25 -2.04
CA ASP A 81 5.14 -10.57 -1.30
C ASP A 81 4.34 -11.67 -1.98
N GLN A 82 4.23 -11.59 -3.31
CA GLN A 82 3.59 -12.67 -4.08
C GLN A 82 4.44 -13.93 -4.10
N LEU A 83 5.77 -13.83 -4.10
CA LEU A 83 6.63 -15.00 -3.93
C LEU A 83 6.41 -15.66 -2.57
N TYR A 84 6.24 -14.89 -1.50
CA TYR A 84 5.95 -15.44 -0.17
C TYR A 84 4.69 -16.32 -0.21
N PHE A 85 3.60 -15.84 -0.79
CA PHE A 85 2.38 -16.64 -0.95
C PHE A 85 2.59 -17.87 -1.85
N GLN A 86 3.33 -17.74 -2.95
CA GLN A 86 3.68 -18.89 -3.82
C GLN A 86 4.48 -19.95 -3.06
N ALA A 87 5.40 -19.53 -2.18
CA ALA A 87 6.22 -20.43 -1.37
C ALA A 87 5.40 -21.11 -0.26
N VAL A 88 4.48 -20.38 0.39
CA VAL A 88 3.53 -20.94 1.36
C VAL A 88 2.63 -21.98 0.70
N ASP A 89 2.01 -21.66 -0.44
CA ASP A 89 1.17 -22.60 -1.18
C ASP A 89 1.94 -23.87 -1.59
N ALA A 90 3.18 -23.72 -2.06
CA ALA A 90 4.02 -24.85 -2.40
C ALA A 90 4.34 -25.72 -1.18
N ARG A 91 4.73 -25.10 -0.06
CA ARG A 91 4.99 -25.79 1.22
C ARG A 91 3.77 -26.56 1.70
N ASP A 92 2.60 -25.91 1.72
CA ASP A 92 1.35 -26.50 2.21
C ASP A 92 0.83 -27.60 1.27
N SER A 93 1.24 -27.56 0.00
CA SER A 93 1.03 -28.64 -0.98
C SER A 93 2.13 -29.72 -0.96
N PHE A 94 2.98 -29.77 0.07
CA PHE A 94 4.11 -30.71 0.21
C PHE A 94 5.12 -30.67 -0.95
N LYS A 95 5.26 -29.51 -1.61
CA LYS A 95 6.25 -29.27 -2.68
C LYS A 95 7.42 -28.47 -2.12
N ASN A 96 8.58 -28.58 -2.78
CA ASN A 96 9.75 -27.75 -2.51
C ASN A 96 9.96 -26.77 -3.67
N LEU A 97 9.58 -25.50 -3.48
CA LEU A 97 9.80 -24.46 -4.48
C LEU A 97 11.28 -24.07 -4.52
N SER A 98 11.97 -24.35 -5.62
CA SER A 98 13.34 -23.90 -5.81
C SER A 98 13.40 -22.44 -6.26
N VAL A 99 14.53 -21.77 -6.05
CA VAL A 99 14.76 -20.40 -6.56
C VAL A 99 14.63 -20.36 -8.08
N LYS A 100 15.17 -21.37 -8.77
CA LYS A 100 15.08 -21.48 -10.23
C LYS A 100 13.63 -21.56 -10.71
N ASP A 101 12.79 -22.36 -10.04
CA ASP A 101 11.37 -22.48 -10.40
C ASP A 101 10.63 -21.19 -10.06
N ALA A 102 10.89 -20.61 -8.89
CA ALA A 102 10.28 -19.36 -8.45
C ALA A 102 10.58 -18.19 -9.40
N LEU A 103 11.78 -18.12 -9.98
CA LEU A 103 12.18 -17.09 -10.94
C LEU A 103 11.86 -17.47 -12.40
N GLY A 104 11.40 -18.70 -12.64
CA GLY A 104 10.97 -19.18 -13.94
C GLY A 104 9.67 -18.53 -14.43
N ALA A 105 9.44 -18.62 -15.75
CA ALA A 105 8.34 -17.94 -16.43
C ALA A 105 6.95 -18.25 -15.83
N ASP A 106 6.72 -19.50 -15.41
CA ASP A 106 5.43 -19.96 -14.86
C ASP A 106 5.00 -19.22 -13.59
N TYR A 107 5.97 -18.85 -12.75
CA TYR A 107 5.74 -18.13 -11.50
C TYR A 107 5.94 -16.63 -11.67
N ALA A 108 6.93 -16.21 -12.46
CA ALA A 108 7.20 -14.80 -12.73
C ALA A 108 6.04 -14.11 -13.45
N GLY A 109 5.42 -14.77 -14.44
CA GLY A 109 4.29 -14.22 -15.19
C GLY A 109 3.01 -14.03 -14.38
N LYS A 110 2.92 -14.61 -13.18
CA LYS A 110 1.78 -14.47 -12.26
C LYS A 110 2.00 -13.37 -11.21
N ARG A 111 3.19 -12.75 -11.18
CA ARG A 111 3.53 -11.70 -10.24
C ARG A 111 3.30 -10.31 -10.84
N LEU A 112 3.45 -9.29 -10.00
CA LEU A 112 3.62 -7.89 -10.38
C LEU A 112 4.80 -7.78 -11.35
N ALA A 113 4.73 -6.80 -12.24
CA ALA A 113 5.83 -6.54 -13.15
C ALA A 113 7.10 -6.11 -12.38
N ASP A 114 8.27 -6.33 -12.98
CA ASP A 114 9.54 -5.90 -12.42
C ASP A 114 9.50 -4.39 -12.10
N GLY A 115 9.89 -4.01 -10.88
CA GLY A 115 9.89 -2.61 -10.47
C GLY A 115 8.51 -2.01 -10.16
N GLU A 116 7.43 -2.78 -10.28
CA GLU A 116 6.08 -2.35 -9.91
C GLU A 116 5.89 -2.40 -8.38
N LEU A 117 5.32 -1.32 -7.84
CA LEU A 117 4.91 -1.18 -6.45
C LEU A 117 3.39 -1.21 -6.40
N ARG A 118 2.81 -2.13 -5.64
CA ARG A 118 1.38 -2.14 -5.32
C ARG A 118 1.15 -1.38 -4.02
N VAL A 119 0.11 -0.54 -4.03
CA VAL A 119 -0.35 0.26 -2.89
C VAL A 119 -1.83 0.01 -2.68
N ASP A 120 -2.16 -0.68 -1.59
CA ASP A 120 -3.54 -0.95 -1.16
C ASP A 120 -3.94 0.07 -0.10
N ILE A 121 -5.04 0.78 -0.31
CA ILE A 121 -5.55 1.82 0.60
C ILE A 121 -6.93 1.36 1.07
N ALA A 122 -7.02 0.92 2.32
CA ALA A 122 -8.30 0.67 2.95
C ALA A 122 -8.99 2.00 3.22
N VAL A 123 -10.26 2.12 2.84
CA VAL A 123 -11.06 3.35 2.99
C VAL A 123 -12.39 3.05 3.67
N ARG A 124 -12.89 4.01 4.45
CA ARG A 124 -14.16 3.92 5.17
C ARG A 124 -14.94 5.21 5.06
N GLY A 125 -16.26 5.13 4.98
CA GLY A 125 -17.12 6.30 4.98
C GLY A 125 -17.46 6.88 3.61
N LEU A 126 -17.26 6.12 2.54
CA LEU A 126 -17.63 6.57 1.20
C LEU A 126 -19.15 6.74 1.09
N PRO A 127 -19.65 7.81 0.45
CA PRO A 127 -21.09 8.04 0.31
C PRO A 127 -21.76 7.08 -0.69
N SER A 128 -20.99 6.47 -1.58
CA SER A 128 -21.44 5.46 -2.53
C SER A 128 -20.27 4.59 -2.98
N GLU A 129 -20.54 3.39 -3.51
CA GLU A 129 -19.50 2.55 -4.12
C GLU A 129 -18.78 3.29 -5.26
N LYS A 130 -19.53 4.04 -6.09
CA LYS A 130 -18.99 4.81 -7.23
C LYS A 130 -17.99 5.88 -6.80
N ALA A 131 -18.12 6.43 -5.59
CA ALA A 131 -17.23 7.47 -5.11
C ALA A 131 -15.76 7.01 -4.98
N ARG A 132 -15.50 5.70 -4.97
CA ARG A 132 -14.14 5.12 -5.02
C ARG A 132 -13.33 5.58 -6.24
N ASP A 133 -14.00 5.97 -7.33
CA ASP A 133 -13.34 6.44 -8.56
C ASP A 133 -12.83 7.88 -8.50
N ALA A 134 -13.25 8.66 -7.50
CA ALA A 134 -12.93 10.09 -7.39
C ALA A 134 -11.58 10.37 -6.68
N TYR A 135 -10.93 9.34 -6.14
CA TYR A 135 -9.66 9.48 -5.43
C TYR A 135 -8.51 9.89 -6.37
N LEU A 136 -7.75 10.90 -5.94
CA LEU A 136 -6.49 11.29 -6.58
C LEU A 136 -5.33 10.87 -5.69
N VAL A 137 -4.47 10.00 -6.23
CA VAL A 137 -3.28 9.50 -5.53
C VAL A 137 -2.02 9.78 -6.35
N ARG A 138 -0.96 10.21 -5.66
CA ARG A 138 0.40 10.40 -6.20
C ARG A 138 1.44 9.95 -5.18
N LEU A 139 2.61 9.52 -5.65
CA LEU A 139 3.80 9.50 -4.80
C LEU A 139 4.58 10.79 -5.02
N LYS A 140 5.10 11.38 -3.96
CA LYS A 140 6.01 12.52 -4.00
C LYS A 140 7.38 12.06 -3.51
N ALA A 141 8.36 12.22 -4.38
CA ALA A 141 9.76 11.91 -4.14
C ALA A 141 10.43 12.96 -3.21
N PRO A 142 11.58 12.63 -2.61
CA PRO A 142 12.33 13.58 -1.78
C PRO A 142 12.71 14.88 -2.51
N ASP A 143 12.95 14.82 -3.82
CA ASP A 143 13.23 15.97 -4.68
C ASP A 143 11.97 16.78 -5.05
N GLY A 144 10.80 16.39 -4.54
CA GLY A 144 9.50 17.01 -4.82
C GLY A 144 8.81 16.50 -6.09
N LYS A 145 9.43 15.59 -6.86
CA LYS A 145 8.83 15.03 -8.07
C LYS A 145 7.56 14.24 -7.75
N MET A 146 6.51 14.48 -8.52
CA MET A 146 5.24 13.76 -8.42
C MET A 146 5.22 12.58 -9.39
N VAL A 147 4.90 11.40 -8.89
CA VAL A 147 4.75 10.16 -9.64
C VAL A 147 3.28 9.76 -9.65
N ALA A 148 2.72 9.63 -10.85
CA ALA A 148 1.38 9.12 -11.04
C ALA A 148 1.34 7.58 -10.97
N PRO A 149 0.23 6.97 -10.55
CA PRO A 149 0.05 5.54 -10.66
C PRO A 149 0.01 5.16 -12.15
N ALA A 150 0.68 4.06 -12.50
CA ALA A 150 0.63 3.47 -13.83
C ALA A 150 -0.75 2.87 -14.13
N ARG A 151 -1.44 2.35 -13.10
CA ARG A 151 -2.81 1.85 -13.17
C ARG A 151 -3.47 1.87 -11.79
N ARG A 152 -4.80 1.83 -11.79
CA ARG A 152 -5.63 1.64 -10.59
C ARG A 152 -6.55 0.44 -10.77
N SER A 153 -6.92 -0.19 -9.66
CA SER A 153 -7.88 -1.29 -9.58
C SER A 153 -8.61 -1.20 -8.24
N TYR A 154 -9.56 -2.10 -8.03
CA TYR A 154 -10.19 -2.37 -6.76
C TYR A 154 -10.16 -3.88 -6.52
N VAL A 155 -10.19 -4.29 -5.26
CA VAL A 155 -10.48 -5.68 -4.90
C VAL A 155 -11.98 -5.83 -4.65
N SER A 156 -12.49 -7.06 -4.72
CA SER A 156 -13.91 -7.35 -4.53
C SER A 156 -14.29 -7.39 -3.03
N ASP A 157 -13.98 -6.33 -2.29
CA ASP A 157 -14.22 -6.24 -0.83
C ASP A 157 -15.12 -5.06 -0.44
N PHE A 158 -15.59 -4.27 -1.39
CA PHE A 158 -16.46 -3.13 -1.13
C PHE A 158 -17.80 -3.58 -0.57
N LYS A 159 -18.18 -3.01 0.57
CA LYS A 159 -19.44 -3.32 1.25
C LYS A 159 -19.99 -2.10 1.97
N GLN A 160 -21.30 -2.12 2.20
CA GLN A 160 -21.97 -1.13 3.04
C GLN A 160 -21.76 -1.42 4.52
N ASP A 161 -21.52 -0.36 5.29
CA ASP A 161 -21.47 -0.36 6.74
C ASP A 161 -22.07 0.96 7.26
N GLY A 162 -23.14 0.87 8.05
CA GLY A 162 -23.80 2.04 8.64
C GLY A 162 -24.28 3.09 7.63
N GLY A 163 -24.70 2.69 6.42
CA GLY A 163 -25.14 3.61 5.37
C GLY A 163 -24.01 4.27 4.57
N THR A 164 -22.76 3.93 4.87
CA THR A 164 -21.57 4.32 4.09
C THR A 164 -20.93 3.09 3.44
N TRP A 165 -19.95 3.30 2.57
CA TRP A 165 -19.19 2.24 1.93
C TRP A 165 -17.75 2.19 2.45
N SER A 166 -17.24 0.96 2.56
CA SER A 166 -15.84 0.69 2.92
C SER A 166 -15.29 -0.38 1.99
N GLY A 167 -13.99 -0.35 1.72
CA GLY A 167 -13.31 -1.30 0.84
C GLY A 167 -11.85 -0.91 0.62
N THR A 168 -11.19 -1.56 -0.33
CA THR A 168 -9.76 -1.33 -0.63
C THR A 168 -9.55 -0.83 -2.05
N LEU A 169 -8.97 0.36 -2.16
CA LEU A 169 -8.46 0.92 -3.42
C LEU A 169 -7.08 0.35 -3.70
N VAL A 170 -6.77 0.02 -4.96
CA VAL A 170 -5.46 -0.50 -5.35
C VAL A 170 -4.83 0.39 -6.40
N TYR A 171 -3.62 0.86 -6.13
CA TYR A 171 -2.82 1.64 -7.06
C TYR A 171 -1.51 0.93 -7.34
N TYR A 172 -1.04 1.03 -8.59
CA TYR A 172 0.22 0.45 -8.99
C TYR A 172 1.12 1.56 -9.51
N PHE A 173 2.34 1.61 -9.00
CA PHE A 173 3.35 2.60 -9.35
C PHE A 173 4.58 1.92 -9.94
N LYS A 174 5.36 2.69 -10.69
CA LYS A 174 6.67 2.29 -11.17
C LYS A 174 7.75 3.23 -10.65
N PRO A 175 8.05 3.19 -9.33
CA PRO A 175 8.93 4.16 -8.68
C PRO A 175 10.33 4.19 -9.29
N LEU A 176 10.90 3.03 -9.63
CA LEU A 176 12.25 2.94 -10.20
C LEU A 176 12.34 3.62 -11.58
N GLU A 177 11.34 3.41 -12.44
CA GLU A 177 11.25 4.12 -13.74
C GLU A 177 11.10 5.63 -13.55
N ALA A 178 10.51 6.06 -12.43
CA ALA A 178 10.40 7.46 -12.06
C ALA A 178 11.64 8.04 -11.37
N GLY A 179 12.71 7.24 -11.17
CA GLY A 179 13.97 7.68 -10.55
C GLY A 179 14.01 7.59 -9.02
N LEU A 180 13.01 6.96 -8.39
CA LEU A 180 13.02 6.67 -6.96
C LEU A 180 13.90 5.45 -6.66
N GLY A 181 14.71 5.53 -5.62
CA GLY A 181 15.48 4.41 -5.07
C GLY A 181 14.59 3.39 -4.34
N ALA A 182 15.03 2.13 -4.31
CA ALA A 182 14.32 1.07 -3.61
C ALA A 182 14.26 1.26 -2.09
N SER A 183 15.14 2.09 -1.52
CA SER A 183 15.22 2.39 -0.09
C SER A 183 14.78 3.81 0.26
N ASP A 184 14.19 4.52 -0.70
CA ASP A 184 13.76 5.90 -0.49
C ASP A 184 12.57 5.98 0.46
N LYS A 185 12.51 7.08 1.21
CA LYS A 185 11.29 7.51 1.90
C LYS A 185 10.52 8.44 0.98
N VAL A 186 9.23 8.15 0.78
CA VAL A 186 8.37 8.91 -0.12
C VAL A 186 7.10 9.32 0.60
N GLU A 187 6.41 10.32 0.08
CA GLU A 187 5.08 10.71 0.57
C GLU A 187 4.02 10.16 -0.39
N MET A 188 3.02 9.43 0.09
CA MET A 188 1.81 9.17 -0.67
C MET A 188 0.84 10.33 -0.44
N LEU A 189 0.57 11.07 -1.50
CA LEU A 189 -0.42 12.14 -1.51
C LEU A 189 -1.78 11.57 -1.88
N VAL A 190 -2.79 11.90 -1.11
CA VAL A 190 -4.17 11.44 -1.31
C VAL A 190 -5.14 12.60 -1.14
N ARG A 191 -5.95 12.83 -2.18
CA ARG A 191 -7.19 13.60 -2.08
C ARG A 191 -8.35 12.63 -2.24
N THR A 192 -9.30 12.70 -1.31
CA THR A 192 -10.47 11.82 -1.27
C THR A 192 -11.54 12.28 -2.27
N GLU A 193 -12.68 11.61 -2.27
CA GLU A 193 -13.86 11.95 -3.09
C GLU A 193 -14.54 13.26 -2.70
N ALA A 194 -14.27 13.78 -1.50
CA ALA A 194 -15.01 14.91 -0.96
C ALA A 194 -14.69 16.21 -1.69
N ASP A 195 -15.70 17.03 -1.91
CA ASP A 195 -15.56 18.37 -2.49
C ASP A 195 -15.01 19.36 -1.44
N THR A 196 -13.76 19.14 -1.06
CA THR A 196 -13.00 19.96 -0.10
C THR A 196 -11.59 20.20 -0.63
N SER A 197 -10.87 21.17 -0.06
CA SER A 197 -9.46 21.42 -0.35
C SER A 197 -8.51 20.46 0.40
N CYS A 198 -9.01 19.58 1.26
CA CYS A 198 -8.15 18.70 2.04
C CYS A 198 -7.45 17.65 1.16
N ALA A 199 -6.13 17.69 1.18
CA ALA A 199 -5.27 16.63 0.67
C ALA A 199 -4.29 16.20 1.76
N TYR A 200 -4.00 14.91 1.82
CA TYR A 200 -3.19 14.31 2.88
C TYR A 200 -1.88 13.77 2.31
N SER A 201 -0.80 13.91 3.07
CA SER A 201 0.47 13.24 2.85
C SER A 201 0.62 12.12 3.87
N VAL A 202 0.88 10.89 3.39
CA VAL A 202 1.19 9.72 4.22
C VAL A 202 2.64 9.33 4.00
N SER A 203 3.44 9.29 5.07
CA SER A 203 4.87 9.01 4.97
C SER A 203 5.13 7.50 4.80
N LEU A 204 5.79 7.12 3.72
CA LEU A 204 6.07 5.73 3.34
C LEU A 204 7.59 5.45 3.35
N ASN A 205 7.98 4.21 3.65
CA ASN A 205 9.38 3.78 3.62
C ASN A 205 9.55 2.59 2.67
N LEU A 206 10.06 2.84 1.46
CA LEU A 206 10.23 1.76 0.47
C LEU A 206 11.29 0.74 0.88
N GLY A 207 12.21 1.12 1.78
CA GLY A 207 13.25 0.24 2.31
C GLY A 207 12.83 -0.62 3.51
N SER A 208 11.57 -0.56 3.96
CA SER A 208 11.12 -1.39 5.10
C SER A 208 10.69 -2.80 4.71
N PHE A 209 10.75 -3.15 3.42
CA PHE A 209 10.38 -4.45 2.90
C PHE A 209 11.28 -4.83 1.72
N ASN A 210 11.25 -6.11 1.34
CA ASN A 210 12.02 -6.69 0.23
C ASN A 210 11.17 -6.94 -1.00
#